data_AF-A0A9X1FZV1-F1
#
_entry.id   AF-A0A9X1FZV1-F1
#
_cell.length_a   1.000
_cell.length_b   1.000
_cell.length_c   1.000
_cell.angle_alpha   90.00
_cell.angle_beta   90.00
_cell.angle_gamma   90.00
#
_symmetry.space_group_name_H-M   'P 1'
#
loop_
_entity.id
_entity.type
_entity.pdbx_description
1 polymer ?
#
loop_
_entity_poly.entity_id
_entity_poly.type
_entity_poly.pdbx_seq_one_letter_code
_entity_poly.pdbx_strand_id
1 'polypeptide(L)'
;MLDEEEPFTTFEPGQLITAESMNAMQSKMRAEIAKKIAEALAALTEIDKAKDSDALEGSSAEDLLAKFLEQAMQQFPTHTGYRKLFKVLEFDERNLIDHQLKLCPLVDLYELKSFEVICAHDDDKHREEVRFFLYHTSEKKLRHDDVTVEIEATGETPFRIPLAELLDYLDVEYTDDSSLGDLETELWTAMFAAPNDSFDPADYCHSPWYERCCREERTVGSLKAKGDWDELWLKMRPCKTVNPPADRDEAESVRLPRGILVEHHDFDQLSLTLKEPIFGPNGDEARPMCVMVLLKV
;
A
#
# COMPACT_ATOMS: atom_id res chain seq x y z
N MET A 1 17.85 -14.42 44.91
CA MET A 1 17.86 -14.42 46.38
C MET A 1 16.41 -14.27 46.78
N LEU A 2 15.81 -15.30 47.39
CA LEU A 2 14.43 -15.23 47.88
C LEU A 2 14.46 -14.34 49.11
N ASP A 3 13.66 -13.28 49.13
CA ASP A 3 13.50 -12.42 50.31
C ASP A 3 12.96 -13.28 51.45
N GLU A 4 13.79 -13.49 52.48
CA GLU A 4 13.41 -14.18 53.71
C GLU A 4 12.55 -13.23 54.56
N GLU A 5 11.24 -13.19 54.34
CA GLU A 5 10.31 -12.62 55.32
C GLU A 5 10.15 -13.60 56.49
N GLU A 6 10.40 -13.14 57.73
CA GLU A 6 10.22 -13.95 58.93
C GLU A 6 8.74 -14.35 59.10
N PRO A 7 8.44 -15.62 59.41
CA PRO A 7 7.06 -16.07 59.60
C PRO A 7 6.41 -15.42 60.83
N PHE A 8 5.15 -14.99 60.69
CA PHE A 8 4.36 -14.34 61.75
C PHE A 8 4.29 -15.11 63.08
N THR A 9 4.40 -16.44 63.03
CA THR A 9 4.54 -17.34 64.18
C THR A 9 5.25 -18.61 63.72
N THR A 10 6.29 -19.00 64.44
CA THR A 10 7.03 -20.25 64.20
C THR A 10 6.46 -21.36 65.07
N PHE A 11 6.20 -22.53 64.49
CA PHE A 11 5.78 -23.73 65.22
C PHE A 11 6.87 -24.80 65.12
N GLU A 12 7.21 -25.41 66.25
CA GLU A 12 8.17 -26.52 66.27
C GLU A 12 7.49 -27.86 65.96
N PRO A 13 8.19 -28.82 65.33
CA PRO A 13 7.64 -30.16 65.08
C PRO A 13 7.16 -30.82 66.38
N GLY A 14 5.90 -31.26 66.40
CA GLY A 14 5.26 -31.89 67.56
C GLY A 14 4.51 -30.93 68.49
N GLN A 15 4.58 -29.61 68.24
CA GLN A 15 3.80 -28.62 68.97
C GLN A 15 2.32 -28.69 68.59
N LEU A 16 1.43 -28.76 69.58
CA LEU A 16 -0.02 -28.71 69.35
C LEU A 16 -0.42 -27.31 68.88
N ILE A 17 -0.87 -27.21 67.63
CA ILE A 17 -1.43 -25.96 67.09
C ILE A 17 -2.84 -25.79 67.65
N THR A 18 -3.03 -24.79 68.49
CA THR A 18 -4.33 -24.49 69.12
C THR A 18 -5.09 -23.41 68.36
N ALA A 19 -6.41 -23.39 68.47
CA ALA A 19 -7.24 -22.34 67.90
C ALA A 19 -6.82 -20.93 68.38
N GLU A 20 -6.36 -20.83 69.62
CA GLU A 20 -5.85 -19.59 70.22
C GLU A 20 -4.56 -19.11 69.53
N SER A 21 -3.61 -20.01 69.24
CA SER A 21 -2.38 -19.68 68.51
C SER A 21 -2.66 -19.20 67.08
N MET A 22 -3.64 -19.81 66.41
CA MET A 22 -4.06 -19.41 65.06
C MET A 22 -4.78 -18.05 65.07
N ASN A 23 -5.64 -17.79 66.06
CA ASN A 23 -6.31 -16.50 66.23
C ASN A 23 -5.31 -15.37 66.53
N ALA A 24 -4.27 -15.65 67.32
CA ALA A 24 -3.19 -14.71 67.60
C ALA A 24 -2.38 -14.38 66.34
N MET A 25 -2.04 -15.40 65.54
CA MET A 25 -1.36 -15.22 64.26
C MET A 25 -2.21 -14.40 63.28
N GLN A 26 -3.51 -14.70 63.15
CA GLN A 26 -4.44 -13.92 62.31
C GLN A 26 -4.54 -12.47 62.75
N SER A 27 -4.50 -12.21 64.07
CA SER A 27 -4.52 -10.84 64.61
C SER A 27 -3.25 -10.07 64.24
N LYS A 28 -2.08 -10.72 64.29
CA LYS A 28 -0.79 -10.14 63.84
C LYS A 28 -0.80 -9.81 62.35
N MET A 29 -1.27 -10.74 61.51
CA MET A 29 -1.41 -10.50 60.06
C MET A 29 -2.31 -9.30 59.76
N ARG A 30 -3.47 -9.22 60.42
CA ARG A 30 -4.39 -8.08 60.25
C ARG A 30 -3.78 -6.75 60.67
N ALA A 31 -3.02 -6.73 61.76
CA ALA A 31 -2.33 -5.54 62.23
C ALA A 31 -1.24 -5.08 61.24
N GLU A 32 -0.47 -6.02 60.68
CA GLU A 32 0.56 -5.69 59.69
C GLU A 32 -0.04 -5.23 58.35
N ILE A 33 -1.11 -5.87 57.88
CA ILE A 33 -1.85 -5.41 56.68
C ILE A 33 -2.38 -4.00 56.92
N ALA A 34 -2.98 -3.72 58.08
CA ALA A 34 -3.46 -2.37 58.40
C ALA A 34 -2.32 -1.34 58.41
N LYS A 35 -1.14 -1.73 58.92
CA LYS A 35 0.07 -0.89 58.89
C LYS A 35 0.55 -0.64 57.46
N LYS A 36 0.68 -1.68 56.63
CA LYS A 36 1.09 -1.55 55.21
C LYS A 36 0.08 -0.70 54.41
N ILE A 37 -1.22 -0.83 54.69
CA ILE A 37 -2.27 0.01 54.10
C ILE A 37 -2.13 1.47 54.54
N ALA A 38 -1.89 1.73 55.83
CA ALA A 38 -1.69 3.08 56.34
C ALA A 38 -0.42 3.73 55.78
N GLU A 39 0.67 2.97 55.64
CA GLU A 39 1.91 3.42 55.00
C GLU A 39 1.72 3.69 53.50
N ALA A 40 0.97 2.84 52.79
CA ALA A 40 0.61 3.05 51.39
C ALA A 40 -0.30 4.27 51.20
N LEU A 41 -1.28 4.48 52.09
CA LEU A 41 -2.15 5.66 52.11
C LEU A 41 -1.38 6.94 52.43
N ALA A 42 -0.38 6.88 53.31
CA ALA A 42 0.48 8.01 53.62
C ALA A 42 1.48 8.32 52.48
N ALA A 43 1.89 7.32 51.72
CA ALA A 43 2.73 7.47 50.53
C ALA A 43 1.95 7.95 49.29
N LEU A 44 0.63 7.79 49.28
CA LEU A 44 -0.29 8.35 48.29
C LEU A 44 -0.52 9.85 48.57
N THR A 45 0.46 10.68 48.25
CA THR A 45 0.25 12.12 48.08
C THR A 45 -0.56 12.37 46.80
N GLU A 46 -1.78 12.88 47.01
CA GLU A 46 -2.73 13.41 46.01
C GLU A 46 -3.24 12.42 44.96
N ILE A 47 -4.30 11.68 45.33
CA ILE A 47 -5.39 11.47 44.36
C ILE A 47 -6.34 12.64 44.57
N ASP A 48 -6.36 13.53 43.59
CA ASP A 48 -7.26 14.66 43.54
C ASP A 48 -8.69 14.18 43.77
N LYS A 49 -9.29 14.69 44.83
CA LYS A 49 -10.63 14.29 45.27
C LYS A 49 -11.62 14.56 44.15
N ALA A 50 -12.27 13.49 43.71
CA ALA A 50 -13.54 13.44 43.01
C ALA A 50 -14.42 14.67 43.31
N LYS A 51 -14.44 15.62 42.37
CA LYS A 51 -15.38 16.75 42.33
C LYS A 51 -15.99 17.02 40.97
N ASP A 52 -15.59 16.32 39.92
CA ASP A 52 -16.24 16.41 38.61
C ASP A 52 -16.79 15.03 38.20
N SER A 53 -18.06 14.75 38.52
CA SER A 53 -18.78 13.64 37.87
C SER A 53 -19.21 13.98 36.45
N ASP A 54 -19.19 15.28 36.10
CA ASP A 54 -19.79 15.79 34.86
C ASP A 54 -18.73 16.31 33.86
N ALA A 55 -17.45 16.37 34.28
CA ALA A 55 -16.33 16.80 33.43
C ALA A 55 -15.14 15.84 33.57
N LEU A 56 -14.78 15.18 32.48
CA LEU A 56 -13.49 14.51 32.37
C LEU A 56 -12.45 15.60 32.11
N GLU A 57 -11.52 15.80 33.06
CA GLU A 57 -10.42 16.79 32.97
C GLU A 57 -10.90 18.24 32.73
N GLY A 58 -12.01 18.65 33.35
CA GLY A 58 -12.52 20.03 33.27
C GLY A 58 -13.13 20.43 31.91
N SER A 59 -13.36 19.47 31.00
CA SER A 59 -14.08 19.67 29.74
C SER A 59 -15.45 19.00 29.79
N SER A 60 -16.50 19.67 29.31
CA SER A 60 -17.83 19.05 29.21
C SER A 60 -17.84 17.95 28.13
N ALA A 61 -18.83 17.04 28.17
CA ALA A 61 -18.96 15.99 27.16
C ALA A 61 -19.10 16.55 25.72
N GLU A 62 -19.75 17.71 25.56
CA GLU A 62 -19.85 18.41 24.28
C GLU A 62 -18.50 18.99 23.84
N ASP A 63 -17.71 19.55 24.77
CA ASP A 63 -16.36 20.06 24.48
C ASP A 63 -15.38 18.96 24.11
N LEU A 64 -15.48 17.80 24.77
CA LEU A 64 -14.70 16.61 24.43
C LEU A 64 -15.10 16.07 23.07
N LEU A 65 -16.39 15.99 22.77
CA LEU A 65 -16.88 15.52 21.48
C LEU A 65 -16.49 16.47 20.34
N ALA A 66 -16.53 17.79 20.58
CA ALA A 66 -16.04 18.79 19.64
C ALA A 66 -14.52 18.67 19.42
N LYS A 67 -13.73 18.49 20.49
CA LYS A 67 -12.28 18.24 20.38
C LYS A 67 -11.95 16.93 19.66
N PHE A 68 -12.69 15.86 19.92
CA PHE A 68 -12.52 14.58 19.22
C PHE A 68 -12.89 14.70 17.74
N LEU A 69 -13.99 15.39 17.41
CA LEU A 69 -14.36 15.69 16.03
C LEU A 69 -13.30 16.57 15.35
N GLU A 70 -12.79 17.59 16.03
CA GLU A 70 -11.75 18.46 15.49
C GLU A 70 -10.44 17.70 15.27
N GLN A 71 -10.04 16.82 16.20
CA GLN A 71 -8.89 15.94 16.04
C GLN A 71 -9.09 14.90 14.92
N ALA A 72 -10.26 14.29 14.82
CA ALA A 72 -10.61 13.40 13.72
C ALA A 72 -10.60 14.14 12.38
N MET A 73 -11.10 15.38 12.36
CA MET A 73 -11.07 16.26 11.19
C MET A 73 -9.66 16.73 10.82
N GLN A 74 -8.76 16.87 11.80
CA GLN A 74 -7.34 17.14 11.57
C GLN A 74 -6.58 15.89 11.07
N GLN A 75 -7.06 14.69 11.38
CA GLN A 75 -6.51 13.43 10.86
C GLN A 75 -7.03 13.06 9.46
N PHE A 76 -8.19 13.55 9.03
CA PHE A 76 -8.66 13.32 7.66
C PHE A 76 -7.65 13.77 6.59
N PRO A 77 -7.03 14.97 6.68
CA PRO A 77 -5.93 15.38 5.79
C PRO A 77 -4.72 14.45 5.80
N THR A 78 -4.39 13.79 6.91
CA THR A 78 -3.25 12.85 6.95
C THR A 78 -3.57 11.51 6.27
N HIS A 79 -4.85 11.23 5.99
CA HIS A 79 -5.30 10.13 5.13
C HIS A 79 -5.55 10.57 3.67
N THR A 80 -5.29 11.84 3.33
CA THR A 80 -5.41 12.33 1.95
C THR A 80 -4.20 11.87 1.14
N GLY A 81 -4.46 11.01 0.18
CA GLY A 81 -3.44 10.43 -0.67
C GLY A 81 -4.04 9.96 -1.98
N TYR A 82 -3.21 9.89 -3.02
CA TYR A 82 -3.58 9.24 -4.27
C TYR A 82 -3.17 7.78 -4.17
N ARG A 83 -4.14 6.86 -4.19
CA ARG A 83 -3.88 5.44 -4.34
C ARG A 83 -4.08 5.05 -5.80
N LYS A 84 -3.03 4.56 -6.43
CA LYS A 84 -3.07 4.06 -7.81
C LYS A 84 -3.23 2.55 -7.77
N LEU A 85 -4.27 2.06 -8.41
CA LEU A 85 -4.55 0.64 -8.54
C LEU A 85 -4.56 0.21 -10.00
N PHE A 86 -4.14 -1.01 -10.28
CA PHE A 86 -4.18 -1.63 -11.60
C PHE A 86 -5.16 -2.78 -11.57
N LYS A 87 -6.14 -2.75 -12.48
CA LYS A 87 -7.26 -3.69 -12.52
C LYS A 87 -7.49 -4.26 -13.90
N VAL A 88 -7.86 -5.53 -13.96
CA VAL A 88 -8.24 -6.26 -15.16
C VAL A 88 -9.72 -6.57 -15.02
N LEU A 89 -10.55 -5.85 -15.78
CA LEU A 89 -12.00 -5.94 -15.69
C LEU A 89 -12.54 -6.86 -16.78
N GLU A 90 -13.05 -8.01 -16.36
CA GLU A 90 -13.80 -8.91 -17.24
C GLU A 90 -15.25 -8.46 -17.40
N PHE A 91 -15.87 -8.85 -18.51
CA PHE A 91 -17.25 -8.45 -18.82
C PHE A 91 -18.25 -9.01 -17.80
N ASP A 92 -19.05 -8.11 -17.24
CA ASP A 92 -20.06 -8.34 -16.19
C ASP A 92 -19.52 -8.97 -14.89
N GLU A 93 -18.20 -9.00 -14.71
CA GLU A 93 -17.57 -9.45 -13.47
C GLU A 93 -17.41 -8.29 -12.49
N ARG A 94 -17.82 -8.52 -11.24
CA ARG A 94 -17.66 -7.54 -10.16
C ARG A 94 -16.29 -7.68 -9.53
N ASN A 95 -15.46 -6.66 -9.69
CA ASN A 95 -14.12 -6.56 -9.13
C ASN A 95 -14.18 -5.74 -7.83
N LEU A 96 -14.10 -6.41 -6.67
CA LEU A 96 -14.16 -5.76 -5.35
C LEU A 96 -12.78 -5.23 -4.94
N ILE A 97 -12.74 -4.00 -4.42
CA ILE A 97 -11.53 -3.31 -3.99
C ILE A 97 -11.69 -2.91 -2.52
N ASP A 98 -10.91 -3.56 -1.65
CA ASP A 98 -10.72 -3.13 -0.27
C ASP A 98 -9.60 -2.09 -0.20
N HIS A 99 -9.98 -0.82 -0.23
CA HIS A 99 -9.04 0.30 -0.27
C HIS A 99 -8.67 0.84 1.12
N GLN A 100 -9.45 0.52 2.16
CA GLN A 100 -9.16 0.85 3.57
C GLN A 100 -8.94 2.35 3.86
N LEU A 101 -9.54 3.23 3.05
CA LEU A 101 -9.30 4.68 3.13
C LEU A 101 -10.16 5.37 4.21
N LYS A 102 -11.09 4.65 4.85
CA LYS A 102 -12.03 5.18 5.86
C LYS A 102 -12.88 6.36 5.38
N LEU A 103 -12.92 6.60 4.07
CA LEU A 103 -13.63 7.66 3.38
C LEU A 103 -14.03 7.17 1.99
N CYS A 104 -15.11 7.71 1.42
CA CYS A 104 -15.49 7.43 0.04
C CYS A 104 -14.57 8.22 -0.91
N PRO A 105 -13.61 7.59 -1.61
CA PRO A 105 -12.67 8.32 -2.47
C PRO A 105 -13.37 8.82 -3.74
N LEU A 106 -12.86 9.92 -4.31
CA LEU A 106 -13.09 10.24 -5.71
C LEU A 106 -12.35 9.23 -6.57
N VAL A 107 -13.06 8.63 -7.54
CA VAL A 107 -12.52 7.59 -8.42
C VAL A 107 -12.31 8.17 -9.82
N ASP A 108 -11.06 8.27 -10.25
CA ASP A 108 -10.69 8.57 -11.64
C ASP A 108 -10.24 7.27 -12.34
N LEU A 109 -10.77 7.03 -13.54
CA LEU A 109 -10.50 5.83 -14.34
C LEU A 109 -9.71 6.17 -15.60
N TYR A 110 -8.66 5.40 -15.85
CA TYR A 110 -7.83 5.48 -17.05
C TYR A 110 -7.72 4.10 -17.69
N GLU A 111 -7.99 4.01 -18.98
CA GLU A 111 -7.69 2.81 -19.76
C GLU A 111 -6.18 2.70 -19.95
N LEU A 112 -5.61 1.54 -19.62
CA LEU A 112 -4.21 1.24 -19.91
C LEU A 112 -4.10 0.74 -21.35
N LYS A 113 -3.70 1.64 -22.25
CA LYS A 113 -3.44 1.30 -23.65
C LYS A 113 -2.15 0.50 -23.77
N SER A 114 -2.19 -0.55 -24.57
CA SER A 114 -0.97 -1.21 -25.04
C SER A 114 -0.17 -0.27 -25.94
N PHE A 115 1.13 -0.50 -26.01
CA PHE A 115 2.00 0.16 -26.95
C PHE A 115 3.13 -0.76 -27.37
N GLU A 116 3.57 -0.56 -28.60
CA GLU A 116 4.66 -1.32 -29.15
C GLU A 116 6.00 -0.96 -28.48
N VAL A 117 6.74 -2.01 -28.14
CA VAL A 117 8.11 -1.95 -27.59
C VAL A 117 8.98 -3.04 -28.21
N ILE A 118 10.27 -3.00 -27.91
CA ILE A 118 11.18 -4.11 -28.17
C ILE A 118 11.55 -4.68 -26.80
N CYS A 119 10.97 -5.84 -26.49
CA CYS A 119 11.31 -6.60 -25.31
C CYS A 119 12.62 -7.36 -25.55
N ALA A 120 13.36 -7.60 -24.47
CA ALA A 120 14.49 -8.51 -24.50
C ALA A 120 14.28 -9.58 -23.44
N HIS A 121 14.58 -10.82 -23.80
CA HIS A 121 14.69 -11.94 -22.88
C HIS A 121 15.94 -12.71 -23.30
N ASP A 122 16.93 -12.76 -22.41
CA ASP A 122 18.25 -13.27 -22.73
C ASP A 122 18.82 -12.62 -24.02
N ASP A 123 19.18 -13.42 -25.03
CA ASP A 123 19.80 -12.96 -26.29
C ASP A 123 18.75 -12.58 -27.33
N ASP A 124 17.49 -12.94 -27.09
CA ASP A 124 16.40 -12.74 -28.03
C ASP A 124 15.74 -11.38 -27.79
N LYS A 125 15.46 -10.71 -28.91
CA LYS A 125 14.72 -9.44 -28.94
C LYS A 125 13.54 -9.63 -29.85
N HIS A 126 12.38 -9.19 -29.41
CA HIS A 126 11.16 -9.28 -30.20
C HIS A 126 10.31 -8.03 -29.97
N ARG A 127 9.48 -7.75 -30.98
CA ARG A 127 8.49 -6.68 -30.91
C ARG A 127 7.25 -7.21 -30.24
N GLU A 128 6.75 -6.47 -29.26
CA GLU A 128 5.58 -6.86 -28.49
C GLU A 128 4.75 -5.62 -28.11
N GLU A 129 3.45 -5.82 -27.95
CA GLU A 129 2.56 -4.79 -27.44
C GLU A 129 2.35 -5.00 -25.94
N VAL A 130 2.97 -4.14 -25.13
CA VAL A 130 2.90 -4.24 -23.67
C VAL A 130 2.17 -3.04 -23.08
N ARG A 131 1.79 -3.14 -21.80
CA ARG A 131 1.18 -2.05 -21.01
C ARG A 131 2.18 -1.41 -20.04
N PHE A 132 3.18 -2.16 -19.63
CA PHE A 132 4.23 -1.72 -18.72
C PHE A 132 5.59 -2.02 -19.33
N PHE A 133 6.48 -1.03 -19.35
CA PHE A 133 7.79 -1.19 -19.95
C PHE A 133 8.88 -0.55 -19.12
N LEU A 134 9.83 -1.35 -18.64
CA LEU A 134 11.02 -0.87 -17.96
C LEU A 134 12.13 -0.57 -18.97
N TYR A 135 12.73 0.60 -18.87
CA TYR A 135 13.79 1.00 -19.79
C TYR A 135 14.72 2.05 -19.19
N HIS A 136 15.88 2.20 -19.83
CA HIS A 136 16.85 3.23 -19.52
C HIS A 136 16.72 4.41 -20.51
N THR A 137 16.99 5.65 -20.08
CA THR A 137 16.91 6.87 -20.93
C THR A 137 17.73 6.79 -22.22
N SER A 138 18.76 5.97 -22.28
CA SER A 138 19.55 5.75 -23.51
C SER A 138 18.78 5.00 -24.61
N GLU A 139 17.63 4.41 -24.29
CA GLU A 139 16.82 3.58 -25.20
C GLU A 139 15.47 4.21 -25.54
N LYS A 140 15.37 5.55 -25.62
CA LYS A 140 14.13 6.24 -26.05
C LYS A 140 13.61 5.82 -27.43
N LYS A 141 14.51 5.33 -28.29
CA LYS A 141 14.20 4.77 -29.60
C LYS A 141 15.05 3.54 -29.80
N LEU A 142 14.41 2.44 -30.20
CA LEU A 142 15.08 1.18 -30.45
C LEU A 142 14.83 0.75 -31.89
N ARG A 143 15.88 0.27 -32.55
CA ARG A 143 15.79 -0.34 -33.86
C ARG A 143 15.86 -1.86 -33.70
N HIS A 144 14.88 -2.54 -34.25
CA HIS A 144 14.88 -3.98 -34.39
C HIS A 144 14.53 -4.30 -35.85
N ASP A 145 15.43 -5.02 -36.52
CA ASP A 145 15.45 -5.19 -37.96
C ASP A 145 15.42 -3.83 -38.72
N ASP A 146 14.38 -3.61 -39.52
CA ASP A 146 14.16 -2.41 -40.32
C ASP A 146 13.10 -1.47 -39.74
N VAL A 147 12.59 -1.76 -38.53
CA VAL A 147 11.60 -0.93 -37.86
C VAL A 147 12.24 -0.23 -36.66
N THR A 148 11.96 1.06 -36.54
CA THR A 148 12.33 1.86 -35.36
C THR A 148 11.09 2.04 -34.51
N VAL A 149 11.14 1.54 -33.29
CA VAL A 149 10.09 1.71 -32.29
C VAL A 149 10.46 2.89 -31.41
N GLU A 150 9.60 3.92 -31.39
CA GLU A 150 9.76 5.07 -30.50
C GLU A 150 9.09 4.78 -29.16
N ILE A 151 9.91 4.55 -28.13
CA ILE A 151 9.43 4.40 -26.76
C ILE A 151 8.99 5.76 -26.22
N GLU A 152 9.75 6.82 -26.47
CA GLU A 152 9.31 8.19 -26.18
C GLU A 152 9.09 8.94 -27.49
N ALA A 153 7.85 9.42 -27.69
CA ALA A 153 7.51 10.22 -28.85
C ALA A 153 8.30 11.52 -28.85
N THR A 154 8.86 11.87 -30.01
CA THR A 154 9.67 13.09 -30.13
C THR A 154 8.77 14.34 -30.09
N GLY A 155 9.03 15.25 -29.15
CA GLY A 155 8.28 16.52 -29.03
C GLY A 155 7.09 16.49 -28.07
N GLU A 156 6.80 15.33 -27.46
CA GLU A 156 5.82 15.19 -26.39
C GLU A 156 6.51 15.04 -25.04
N THR A 157 5.84 15.42 -23.95
CA THR A 157 6.31 15.11 -22.59
C THR A 157 5.95 13.66 -22.28
N PRO A 158 6.92 12.74 -22.13
CA PRO A 158 6.62 11.34 -21.88
C PRO A 158 6.03 11.16 -20.48
N PHE A 159 4.94 10.39 -20.37
CA PHE A 159 4.48 9.90 -19.08
C PHE A 159 5.29 8.66 -18.69
N ARG A 160 6.12 8.81 -17.67
CA ARG A 160 7.00 7.77 -17.12
C ARG A 160 7.24 8.03 -15.64
N ILE A 161 7.53 6.97 -14.89
CA ILE A 161 7.78 7.01 -13.45
C ILE A 161 9.23 6.59 -13.21
N PRO A 162 10.04 7.35 -12.45
CA PRO A 162 11.37 6.88 -12.04
C PRO A 162 11.27 5.54 -11.31
N LEU A 163 12.17 4.60 -11.60
CA LEU A 163 12.18 3.29 -10.95
C LEU A 163 12.31 3.41 -9.43
N ALA A 164 13.20 4.29 -8.96
CA ALA A 164 13.43 4.50 -7.52
C ALA A 164 12.16 4.98 -6.78
N GLU A 165 11.43 5.93 -7.38
CA GLU A 165 10.17 6.44 -6.81
C GLU A 165 9.07 5.37 -6.83
N LEU A 166 9.06 4.52 -7.86
CA LEU A 166 8.10 3.43 -7.94
C LEU A 166 8.36 2.36 -6.88
N LEU A 167 9.62 2.01 -6.65
CA LEU A 167 10.01 1.05 -5.60
C LEU A 167 9.64 1.58 -4.21
N ASP A 168 9.91 2.85 -3.94
CA ASP A 168 9.51 3.52 -2.69
C ASP A 168 7.97 3.54 -2.54
N TYR A 169 7.26 3.86 -3.63
CA TYR A 169 5.79 3.84 -3.63
C TYR A 169 5.19 2.44 -3.33
N LEU A 170 5.88 1.38 -3.75
CA LEU A 170 5.46 -0.01 -3.57
C LEU A 170 6.05 -0.66 -2.31
N ASP A 171 6.81 0.08 -1.50
CA ASP A 171 7.49 -0.42 -0.30
C ASP A 171 8.42 -1.61 -0.61
N VAL A 172 9.08 -1.58 -1.78
CA VAL A 172 10.06 -2.60 -2.18
C VAL A 172 11.43 -2.21 -1.62
N GLU A 173 11.87 -2.93 -0.59
CA GLU A 173 13.17 -2.71 0.03
C GLU A 173 14.32 -3.20 -0.87
N TYR A 174 15.35 -2.39 -1.03
CA TYR A 174 16.58 -2.78 -1.73
C TYR A 174 17.80 -2.14 -1.09
N THR A 175 18.95 -2.77 -1.29
CA THR A 175 20.25 -2.29 -0.79
C THR A 175 21.20 -2.04 -1.95
N ASP A 176 22.36 -1.44 -1.68
CA ASP A 176 23.39 -1.24 -2.70
C ASP A 176 23.99 -2.55 -3.22
N ASP A 177 23.77 -3.67 -2.52
CA ASP A 177 24.18 -5.02 -2.91
C ASP A 177 23.09 -5.78 -3.67
N SER A 178 21.85 -5.28 -3.70
CA SER A 178 20.73 -5.90 -4.42
C SER A 178 21.01 -5.94 -5.92
N SER A 179 20.72 -7.08 -6.56
CA SER A 179 20.87 -7.24 -8.01
C SER A 179 19.68 -6.60 -8.74
N LEU A 180 19.90 -6.06 -9.94
CA LEU A 180 18.82 -5.45 -10.73
C LEU A 180 17.77 -6.48 -11.19
N GLY A 181 18.17 -7.73 -11.43
CA GLY A 181 17.25 -8.80 -11.86
C GLY A 181 16.33 -9.28 -10.74
N ASP A 182 16.85 -9.43 -9.52
CA ASP A 182 16.03 -9.74 -8.35
C ASP A 182 15.06 -8.59 -8.07
N LEU A 183 15.56 -7.35 -8.15
CA LEU A 183 14.77 -6.15 -7.93
C LEU A 183 13.64 -5.98 -8.96
N GLU A 184 13.87 -6.34 -10.21
CA GLU A 184 12.83 -6.37 -11.23
C GLU A 184 11.73 -7.39 -10.87
N THR A 185 12.13 -8.58 -10.41
CA THR A 185 11.18 -9.63 -9.99
C THR A 185 10.35 -9.17 -8.80
N GLU A 186 10.98 -8.56 -7.80
CA GLU A 186 10.33 -7.97 -6.64
C GLU A 186 9.39 -6.83 -7.02
N LEU A 187 9.80 -5.97 -7.96
CA LEU A 187 8.97 -4.89 -8.49
C LEU A 187 7.68 -5.44 -9.10
N TRP A 188 7.77 -6.39 -10.04
CA TRP A 188 6.58 -6.94 -10.68
C TRP A 188 5.68 -7.66 -9.68
N THR A 189 6.28 -8.36 -8.72
CA THR A 189 5.55 -9.02 -7.63
C THR A 189 4.78 -8.01 -6.79
N ALA A 190 5.41 -6.92 -6.38
CA ALA A 190 4.77 -5.88 -5.56
C ALA A 190 3.72 -5.09 -6.36
N MET A 191 4.00 -4.79 -7.63
CA MET A 191 3.10 -4.03 -8.49
C MET A 191 1.79 -4.78 -8.78
N PHE A 192 1.83 -6.11 -8.84
CA PHE A 192 0.66 -6.95 -9.09
C PHE A 192 0.15 -7.69 -7.84
N ALA A 193 0.65 -7.32 -6.66
CA ALA A 193 0.11 -7.79 -5.39
C ALA A 193 -1.23 -7.12 -5.08
N ALA A 194 -2.06 -7.79 -4.28
CA ALA A 194 -3.31 -7.22 -3.79
C ALA A 194 -3.06 -5.85 -3.12
N PRO A 195 -3.87 -4.84 -3.40
CA PRO A 195 -5.18 -4.90 -4.07
C PRO A 195 -5.15 -4.75 -5.60
N ASN A 196 -3.99 -4.80 -6.27
CA ASN A 196 -3.93 -4.86 -7.74
C ASN A 196 -4.27 -6.27 -8.24
N ASP A 197 -4.69 -6.35 -9.50
CA ASP A 197 -4.88 -7.63 -10.18
C ASP A 197 -3.55 -8.08 -10.81
N SER A 198 -3.41 -9.40 -10.99
CA SER A 198 -2.33 -9.96 -11.80
C SER A 198 -2.51 -9.62 -13.27
N PHE A 199 -1.43 -9.19 -13.92
CA PHE A 199 -1.38 -9.01 -15.36
C PHE A 199 -0.74 -10.22 -16.03
N ASP A 200 -1.04 -10.44 -17.32
CA ASP A 200 -0.38 -11.49 -18.10
C ASP A 200 1.11 -11.13 -18.24
N PRO A 201 2.04 -12.09 -18.15
CA PRO A 201 3.45 -11.83 -18.47
C PRO A 201 3.69 -11.13 -19.82
N ALA A 202 2.80 -11.30 -20.81
CA ALA A 202 2.86 -10.57 -22.08
C ALA A 202 2.53 -9.06 -21.96
N ASP A 203 1.95 -8.61 -20.85
CA ASP A 203 1.59 -7.20 -20.62
C ASP A 203 2.75 -6.35 -20.11
N TYR A 204 3.87 -6.95 -19.74
CA TYR A 204 4.99 -6.24 -19.18
C TYR A 204 6.33 -6.86 -19.59
N CYS A 205 7.29 -6.02 -19.88
CA CYS A 205 8.65 -6.47 -20.16
C CYS A 205 9.66 -5.36 -19.86
N HIS A 206 10.94 -5.65 -20.06
CA HIS A 206 12.02 -4.69 -19.97
C HIS A 206 12.76 -4.53 -21.30
N SER A 207 13.53 -3.47 -21.40
CA SER A 207 14.29 -3.11 -22.60
C SER A 207 15.61 -3.88 -22.73
N PRO A 208 16.21 -3.98 -23.94
CA PRO A 208 17.50 -4.63 -24.14
C PRO A 208 18.67 -4.10 -23.30
N TRP A 209 18.56 -2.89 -22.74
CA TRP A 209 19.51 -2.38 -21.79
C TRP A 209 19.53 -3.21 -20.50
N TYR A 210 18.37 -3.64 -19.99
CA TYR A 210 18.27 -4.44 -18.77
C TYR A 210 19.04 -5.75 -18.94
N GLU A 211 18.81 -6.50 -20.02
CA GLU A 211 19.58 -7.72 -20.31
C GLU A 211 21.11 -7.48 -20.38
N ARG A 212 21.53 -6.43 -21.10
CA ARG A 212 22.96 -6.08 -21.22
C ARG A 212 23.58 -5.67 -19.89
N CYS A 213 22.81 -5.02 -19.03
CA CYS A 213 23.27 -4.51 -17.75
C CYS A 213 23.26 -5.58 -16.65
N CYS A 214 22.24 -6.44 -16.63
CA CYS A 214 22.01 -7.49 -15.64
C CYS A 214 22.94 -8.71 -15.82
N ARG A 215 23.40 -9.00 -17.05
CA ARG A 215 24.38 -10.08 -17.32
C ARG A 215 25.74 -9.90 -16.64
N GLU A 216 26.05 -8.70 -16.16
CA GLU A 216 27.29 -8.40 -15.44
C GLU A 216 27.12 -8.39 -13.90
N GLU A 217 26.00 -8.89 -13.35
CA GLU A 217 25.66 -8.83 -11.91
C GLU A 217 25.87 -7.43 -11.31
N ARG A 218 25.34 -6.41 -11.98
CA ARG A 218 25.44 -5.03 -11.49
C ARG A 218 24.45 -4.81 -10.35
N THR A 219 24.99 -4.57 -9.17
CA THR A 219 24.22 -4.19 -8.00
C THR A 219 23.71 -2.74 -8.11
N VAL A 220 22.67 -2.40 -7.34
CA VAL A 220 22.15 -1.03 -7.26
C VAL A 220 23.26 -0.01 -6.95
N GLY A 221 24.21 -0.35 -6.06
CA GLY A 221 25.35 0.51 -5.74
C GLY A 221 26.24 0.79 -6.94
N SER A 222 26.46 -0.20 -7.81
CA SER A 222 27.20 -0.03 -9.06
C SER A 222 26.50 0.94 -10.03
N LEU A 223 25.17 0.84 -10.12
CA LEU A 223 24.34 1.70 -10.97
C LEU A 223 24.32 3.14 -10.47
N LYS A 224 24.16 3.33 -9.15
CA LYS A 224 24.24 4.65 -8.51
C LYS A 224 25.60 5.30 -8.74
N ALA A 225 26.70 4.55 -8.59
CA ALA A 225 28.04 5.08 -8.80
C ALA A 225 28.31 5.54 -10.25
N LYS A 226 27.61 4.93 -11.23
CA LYS A 226 27.69 5.31 -12.65
C LYS A 226 26.69 6.40 -13.06
N GLY A 227 25.71 6.69 -12.20
CA GLY A 227 24.59 7.58 -12.52
C GLY A 227 23.52 6.94 -13.40
N ASP A 228 23.56 5.62 -13.62
CA ASP A 228 22.57 4.90 -14.43
C ASP A 228 21.26 4.68 -13.65
N TRP A 229 21.32 4.65 -12.30
CA TRP A 229 20.17 4.38 -11.43
C TRP A 229 19.01 5.39 -11.62
N ASP A 230 19.36 6.67 -11.72
CA ASP A 230 18.38 7.76 -11.86
C ASP A 230 17.81 7.87 -13.29
N GLU A 231 18.33 7.06 -14.21
CA GLU A 231 17.95 7.03 -15.62
C GLU A 231 17.08 5.81 -15.97
N LEU A 232 16.61 5.08 -14.95
CA LEU A 232 15.68 3.95 -15.08
C LEU A 232 14.23 4.40 -14.88
N TRP A 233 13.36 3.95 -15.79
CA TRP A 233 11.97 4.40 -15.86
C TRP A 233 11.02 3.25 -16.13
N LEU A 234 9.83 3.33 -15.53
CA LEU A 234 8.65 2.60 -15.95
C LEU A 234 7.77 3.47 -16.85
N LYS A 235 7.50 3.01 -18.07
CA LYS A 235 6.54 3.61 -18.99
C LYS A 235 5.21 2.87 -18.94
N MET A 236 4.13 3.64 -18.99
CA MET A 236 2.75 3.17 -19.17
C MET A 236 1.96 4.21 -19.96
N ARG A 237 0.82 3.84 -20.55
CA ARG A 237 -0.04 4.77 -21.32
C ARG A 237 -1.47 4.84 -20.77
N PRO A 238 -1.69 5.52 -19.63
CA PRO A 238 -3.03 5.77 -19.12
C PRO A 238 -3.74 6.78 -20.02
N CYS A 239 -4.92 6.41 -20.52
CA CYS A 239 -5.79 7.27 -21.30
C CYS A 239 -7.09 7.49 -20.54
N LYS A 240 -7.45 8.75 -20.27
CA LYS A 240 -8.67 9.05 -19.50
C LYS A 240 -9.89 8.50 -20.24
N THR A 241 -10.74 7.74 -19.55
CA THR A 241 -11.94 7.14 -20.14
C THR A 241 -13.10 8.14 -20.26
N VAL A 242 -13.02 9.26 -19.55
CA VAL A 242 -14.00 10.37 -19.55
C VAL A 242 -13.39 11.59 -20.26
N ASN A 243 -14.10 12.15 -21.24
CA ASN A 243 -13.68 13.30 -22.06
C ASN A 243 -12.37 13.07 -22.86
N PRO A 244 -12.34 12.17 -23.86
CA PRO A 244 -11.18 12.02 -24.72
C PRO A 244 -10.88 13.32 -25.49
N PRO A 245 -9.61 13.59 -25.86
CA PRO A 245 -9.23 14.77 -26.64
C PRO A 245 -9.99 14.81 -27.98
N ALA A 246 -10.37 16.01 -28.41
CA ALA A 246 -11.27 16.27 -29.54
C ALA A 246 -10.72 15.85 -30.92
N ASP A 247 -9.42 15.59 -31.03
CA ASP A 247 -8.73 15.31 -32.30
C ASP A 247 -8.75 13.83 -32.72
N ARG A 248 -9.68 13.02 -32.19
CA ARG A 248 -9.86 11.63 -32.67
C ARG A 248 -10.71 11.60 -33.95
N ASP A 249 -10.27 10.82 -34.93
CA ASP A 249 -11.01 10.54 -36.16
C ASP A 249 -12.46 10.15 -35.86
N GLU A 250 -13.40 10.62 -36.68
CA GLU A 250 -14.85 10.41 -36.47
C GLU A 250 -15.28 8.92 -36.46
N ALA A 251 -14.42 8.01 -36.93
CA ALA A 251 -14.61 6.57 -36.82
C ALA A 251 -14.29 6.00 -35.41
N GLU A 252 -13.46 6.68 -34.62
CA GLU A 252 -13.19 6.39 -33.20
C GLU A 252 -14.00 7.27 -32.23
N SER A 253 -14.73 8.27 -32.73
CA SER A 253 -15.26 9.40 -31.94
C SER A 253 -16.59 9.15 -31.20
N VAL A 254 -17.13 7.93 -31.17
CA VAL A 254 -18.32 7.59 -30.37
C VAL A 254 -18.05 6.42 -29.44
N ARG A 255 -17.08 6.57 -28.53
CA ARG A 255 -16.97 5.71 -27.33
C ARG A 255 -16.88 6.58 -26.08
N LEU A 256 -18.07 7.08 -25.70
CA LEU A 256 -18.39 7.66 -24.39
C LEU A 256 -18.15 6.60 -23.28
N PRO A 257 -18.13 6.99 -21.98
CA PRO A 257 -17.27 6.40 -20.95
C PRO A 257 -17.48 4.88 -20.89
N ARG A 258 -16.48 4.11 -21.34
CA ARG A 258 -16.58 2.65 -21.46
C ARG A 258 -17.15 2.10 -20.16
N GLY A 259 -18.29 1.41 -20.27
CA GLY A 259 -19.27 1.17 -19.21
C GLY A 259 -18.73 0.48 -17.97
N ILE A 260 -17.87 1.14 -17.20
CA ILE A 260 -17.42 0.68 -15.89
C ILE A 260 -18.36 1.31 -14.87
N LEU A 261 -19.15 0.46 -14.23
CA LEU A 261 -19.94 0.84 -13.07
C LEU A 261 -19.02 0.89 -11.84
N VAL A 262 -19.00 2.03 -11.15
CA VAL A 262 -18.34 2.21 -9.86
C VAL A 262 -19.41 2.23 -8.78
N GLU A 263 -19.36 1.27 -7.85
CA GLU A 263 -20.27 1.20 -6.70
C GLU A 263 -19.47 1.33 -5.41
N HIS A 264 -19.80 2.31 -4.57
CA HIS A 264 -19.25 2.40 -3.22
C HIS A 264 -20.15 1.59 -2.28
N HIS A 265 -19.56 0.65 -1.55
CA HIS A 265 -20.31 -0.21 -0.62
C HIS A 265 -20.24 0.34 0.79
N ASP A 266 -19.07 0.80 1.21
CA ASP A 266 -18.82 1.45 2.49
C ASP A 266 -17.61 2.40 2.38
N PHE A 267 -17.08 2.86 3.52
CA PHE A 267 -15.93 3.78 3.58
C PHE A 267 -14.57 3.13 3.27
N ASP A 268 -14.52 1.80 3.13
CA ASP A 268 -13.31 1.02 2.88
C ASP A 268 -13.40 0.21 1.58
N GLN A 269 -14.60 0.02 1.02
CA GLN A 269 -14.84 -0.85 -0.11
C GLN A 269 -15.60 -0.18 -1.25
N LEU A 270 -15.11 -0.43 -2.46
CA LEU A 270 -15.80 -0.13 -3.71
C LEU A 270 -15.69 -1.30 -4.68
N SER A 271 -16.57 -1.36 -5.67
CA SER A 271 -16.44 -2.32 -6.76
C SER A 271 -16.47 -1.66 -8.13
N LEU A 272 -15.74 -2.25 -9.06
CA LEU A 272 -15.73 -1.92 -10.47
C LEU A 272 -16.39 -3.05 -11.26
N THR A 273 -17.23 -2.73 -12.24
CA THR A 273 -17.84 -3.75 -13.11
C THR A 273 -17.91 -3.26 -14.53
N LEU A 274 -17.32 -4.00 -15.47
CA LEU A 274 -17.41 -3.71 -16.89
C LEU A 274 -18.77 -4.18 -17.44
N LYS A 275 -19.67 -3.24 -17.73
CA LYS A 275 -21.02 -3.44 -18.25
C LYS A 275 -21.12 -3.42 -19.77
N GLU A 276 -20.02 -3.14 -20.46
CA GLU A 276 -19.95 -3.15 -21.92
C GLU A 276 -18.81 -4.05 -22.39
N PRO A 277 -19.09 -5.04 -23.26
CA PRO A 277 -18.05 -5.93 -23.74
C PRO A 277 -17.10 -5.17 -24.68
N ILE A 278 -15.80 -5.44 -24.54
CA ILE A 278 -14.78 -4.87 -25.43
C ILE A 278 -14.38 -5.92 -26.43
N PHE A 279 -14.60 -5.64 -27.72
CA PHE A 279 -14.19 -6.54 -28.79
C PHE A 279 -12.85 -6.10 -29.39
N GLY A 280 -12.00 -7.08 -29.68
CA GLY A 280 -10.81 -6.87 -30.48
C GLY A 280 -11.15 -6.53 -31.94
N PRO A 281 -10.14 -6.17 -32.77
CA PRO A 281 -10.34 -5.80 -34.18
C PRO A 281 -11.02 -6.89 -35.01
N ASN A 282 -10.89 -8.16 -34.61
CA ASN A 282 -11.51 -9.30 -35.29
C ASN A 282 -12.94 -9.61 -34.80
N GLY A 283 -13.43 -8.96 -33.73
CA GLY A 283 -14.82 -9.05 -33.29
C GLY A 283 -15.27 -10.36 -32.62
N ASP A 284 -14.41 -11.38 -32.56
CA ASP A 284 -14.84 -12.75 -32.23
C ASP A 284 -15.00 -13.02 -30.72
N GLU A 285 -14.24 -12.35 -29.87
CA GLU A 285 -14.27 -12.56 -28.41
C GLU A 285 -14.20 -11.24 -27.63
N ALA A 286 -14.96 -11.18 -26.54
CA ALA A 286 -14.87 -10.11 -25.56
C ALA A 286 -13.53 -10.23 -24.83
N ARG A 287 -12.81 -9.12 -24.71
CA ARG A 287 -11.52 -9.02 -24.05
C ARG A 287 -11.64 -8.26 -22.74
N PRO A 288 -10.82 -8.58 -21.73
CA PRO A 288 -10.75 -7.79 -20.52
C PRO A 288 -10.32 -6.35 -20.79
N MET A 289 -10.81 -5.43 -19.97
CA MET A 289 -10.35 -4.05 -19.94
C MET A 289 -9.30 -3.86 -18.85
N CYS A 290 -8.09 -3.50 -19.24
CA CYS A 290 -7.05 -3.12 -18.29
C CYS A 290 -7.17 -1.63 -17.93
N VAL A 291 -7.25 -1.32 -16.65
CA VAL A 291 -7.44 0.05 -16.16
C VAL A 291 -6.47 0.39 -15.04
N MET A 292 -6.08 1.67 -15.02
CA MET A 292 -5.48 2.32 -13.87
C MET A 292 -6.58 3.13 -13.16
N VAL A 293 -6.80 2.83 -11.90
CA VAL A 293 -7.77 3.46 -11.02
C VAL A 293 -7.01 4.39 -10.08
N LEU A 294 -7.39 5.66 -10.05
CA LEU A 294 -6.87 6.61 -9.06
C LEU A 294 -7.96 6.86 -8.03
N LEU A 295 -7.69 6.47 -6.78
CA LEU A 295 -8.51 6.81 -5.63
C LEU A 295 -7.92 8.04 -4.97
N LYS A 296 -8.72 9.10 -4.89
CA LYS A 296 -8.33 10.36 -4.26
C LYS A 296 -9.21 10.60 -3.04
N VAL A 297 -8.57 10.78 -1.89
CA VAL A 297 -9.20 11.15 -0.61
C VAL A 297 -8.92 12.61 -0.32
#